data_AF-A0A9N9V7L3-F1
#
_entry.id   AF-A0A9N9V7L3-F1
#
_cell.length_a   1.000
_cell.length_b   1.000
_cell.length_c   1.000
_cell.angle_alpha   90.00
_cell.angle_beta   90.00
_cell.angle_gamma   90.00
#
_symmetry.space_group_name_H-M   'P 1'
#
loop_
_entity.id
_entity.type
_entity.pdbx_description
1 polymer ?
#
loop_
_entity_poly.entity_id
_entity_poly.type
_entity_poly.pdbx_seq_one_letter_code
_entity_poly.pdbx_strand_id
1 'polypeptide(L)'
;MRLVTLSGAALSLASVVAGRELPKDEFRAALHIELYDSGAVHMESMERKKALWMAEFDAGLLNSTKWPRLNYTPCVNGKAEAVKGDPLLTFSCRNIDLYDFINHATLGSPDGWDELGDGLLLTGSSSWGWTDPESKREFVASGMYEGTAFIEILPEGRMLHLGFLPCPAPTDPNAFWKEIRSYNNYMLIGSELKDHGIQIFDMTKLLNLDQSKLPVTFDIVKDVASHFKDLPIGASHNVVSNPEGQYAVAVGSRPRNDSCRAGLIFIDMKDPTKPTRIGCNGEDGYVHDAQCLTYRGPDKKYVGKDICYGYNEDTLTIYDVTDKTKSSIISITSYEGATYTHQGWVLDPEWQQYLLMDDELDEVDAVGPAADGYPVTYIWDVSSLEAPKQTGLYKGTVKTVDHNQYIKDGLSYQSSYVAGLRVYDISSIPEDPTGRSTCEVAYFDIHPEDDALPGGGEVSMYGSWSSYAMFESGFIFINTIERGGYLVKMTKRDGCPKKSCNADNCLRAMRASSIEGRLGESQQFCSGFTQGFKADVNIVPKYASEACGDNVIARVSSACACLPAATPAP
;
A
#
# COMPACT_ATOMS: atom_id res chain seq x y z
N MET A 1 34.10 50.22 -24.53
CA MET A 1 32.83 49.78 -23.90
C MET A 1 32.90 48.29 -23.67
N ARG A 2 33.13 47.85 -22.44
CA ARG A 2 33.04 46.44 -22.04
C ARG A 2 31.63 46.22 -21.48
N LEU A 3 30.82 45.38 -22.13
CA LEU A 3 29.56 44.94 -21.57
C LEU A 3 29.83 43.85 -20.54
N VAL A 4 29.23 44.04 -19.36
CA VAL A 4 29.21 43.12 -18.23
C VAL A 4 28.07 42.14 -18.45
N THR A 5 28.36 40.85 -18.54
CA THR A 5 27.36 39.78 -18.44
C THR A 5 27.27 39.34 -16.98
N LEU A 6 26.18 39.73 -16.32
CA LEU A 6 25.79 39.19 -15.02
C LEU A 6 25.18 37.80 -15.23
N SER A 7 25.88 36.77 -14.79
CA SER A 7 25.36 35.41 -14.66
C SER A 7 24.56 35.33 -13.36
N GLY A 8 23.24 35.38 -13.44
CA GLY A 8 22.36 35.06 -12.31
C GLY A 8 22.38 33.55 -12.08
N ALA A 9 23.02 33.11 -11.00
CA ALA A 9 22.89 31.74 -10.51
C ALA A 9 21.53 31.59 -9.83
N ALA A 10 20.63 30.84 -10.45
CA ALA A 10 19.38 30.41 -9.81
C ALA A 10 19.72 29.42 -8.69
N LEU A 11 19.55 29.84 -7.44
CA LEU A 11 19.57 28.95 -6.28
C LEU A 11 18.28 28.13 -6.30
N SER A 12 18.39 26.84 -6.61
CA SER A 12 17.35 25.85 -6.33
C SER A 12 17.31 25.62 -4.82
N LEU A 13 16.38 26.26 -4.13
CA LEU A 13 16.00 25.91 -2.77
C LEU A 13 15.37 24.52 -2.81
N ALA A 14 16.12 23.50 -2.40
CA ALA A 14 15.54 22.21 -2.05
C ALA A 14 14.82 22.39 -0.70
N SER A 15 13.56 22.81 -0.77
CA SER A 15 12.63 22.68 0.35
C SER A 15 12.55 21.19 0.71
N VAL A 16 12.90 20.85 1.94
CA VAL A 16 12.49 19.57 2.52
C VAL A 16 10.98 19.69 2.67
N VAL A 17 10.24 19.21 1.67
CA VAL A 17 8.79 19.11 1.75
C VAL A 17 8.51 17.94 2.69
N ALA A 18 8.49 18.21 3.99
CA ALA A 18 7.66 17.41 4.86
C ALA A 18 6.24 17.93 4.62
N GLY A 19 5.37 17.09 4.06
CA GLY A 19 3.95 17.43 4.07
C GLY A 19 3.56 17.72 5.51
N ARG A 20 2.75 18.77 5.69
CA ARG A 20 2.32 19.20 7.01
C ARG A 20 0.88 18.73 7.21
N GLU A 21 0.60 18.14 8.37
CA GLU A 21 -0.77 17.82 8.74
C GLU A 21 -1.62 19.09 8.77
N LEU A 22 -2.85 18.98 8.28
CA LEU A 22 -3.82 20.05 8.20
C LEU A 22 -5.11 19.60 8.90
N PRO A 23 -5.87 20.53 9.52
CA PRO A 23 -7.26 20.22 9.82
C PRO A 23 -7.99 19.88 8.52
N LYS A 24 -9.04 19.06 8.57
CA LYS A 24 -9.97 18.90 7.45
C LYS A 24 -10.44 20.31 7.04
N ASP A 25 -10.09 20.72 5.83
CA ASP A 25 -10.06 22.13 5.42
C ASP A 25 -11.46 22.79 5.41
N GLU A 26 -11.78 23.51 6.49
CA GLU A 26 -13.04 24.25 6.62
C GLU A 26 -13.13 25.49 5.69
N PHE A 27 -12.00 25.99 5.15
CA PHE A 27 -12.00 27.14 4.23
C PHE A 27 -12.29 26.72 2.79
N ARG A 28 -12.01 25.46 2.46
CA ARG A 28 -12.53 24.76 1.27
C ARG A 28 -13.86 24.06 1.52
N ALA A 29 -14.48 24.13 2.70
CA ALA A 29 -15.69 23.35 3.07
C ALA A 29 -16.75 23.27 1.97
N ALA A 30 -17.04 24.35 1.23
CA ALA A 30 -18.01 24.29 0.12
C ALA A 30 -17.52 23.45 -1.07
N LEU A 31 -16.28 23.65 -1.53
CA LEU A 31 -15.65 22.87 -2.61
C LEU A 31 -15.37 21.43 -2.14
N HIS A 32 -15.00 21.26 -0.88
CA HIS A 32 -14.78 19.98 -0.23
C HIS A 32 -16.08 19.17 -0.18
N ILE A 33 -17.18 19.78 0.28
CA ILE A 33 -18.52 19.15 0.25
C ILE A 33 -18.92 18.81 -1.19
N GLU A 34 -18.67 19.73 -2.13
CA GLU A 34 -18.98 19.52 -3.54
C GLU A 34 -18.19 18.37 -4.18
N LEU A 35 -16.94 18.15 -3.77
CA LEU A 35 -16.05 17.16 -4.37
C LEU A 35 -16.05 15.81 -3.63
N TYR A 36 -15.79 15.81 -2.31
CA TYR A 36 -15.62 14.61 -1.51
C TYR A 36 -16.93 14.12 -0.90
N ASP A 37 -17.69 14.97 -0.18
CA ASP A 37 -18.94 14.51 0.45
C ASP A 37 -19.99 14.06 -0.59
N SER A 38 -19.97 14.68 -1.78
CA SER A 38 -20.82 14.27 -2.91
C SER A 38 -20.38 12.93 -3.53
N GLY A 39 -19.12 12.55 -3.35
CA GLY A 39 -18.47 11.43 -4.03
C GLY A 39 -18.01 11.71 -5.45
N ALA A 40 -17.93 12.96 -5.88
CA ALA A 40 -17.46 13.32 -7.23
C ALA A 40 -16.03 12.84 -7.48
N VAL A 41 -15.11 12.99 -6.53
CA VAL A 41 -13.71 12.53 -6.67
C VAL A 41 -13.66 11.00 -6.86
N HIS A 42 -14.37 10.26 -6.02
CA HIS A 42 -14.51 8.81 -6.17
C HIS A 42 -15.02 8.40 -7.54
N MET A 43 -16.13 9.01 -7.97
CA MET A 43 -16.75 8.68 -9.25
C MET A 43 -15.81 9.03 -10.40
N GLU A 44 -15.11 10.16 -10.34
CA GLU A 44 -14.12 10.54 -11.34
C GLU A 44 -12.95 9.53 -11.39
N SER A 45 -12.40 9.14 -10.24
CA SER A 45 -11.33 8.13 -10.16
C SER A 45 -11.79 6.79 -10.78
N MET A 46 -12.97 6.32 -10.40
CA MET A 46 -13.55 5.06 -10.90
C MET A 46 -13.82 5.11 -12.40
N GLU A 47 -14.38 6.21 -12.91
CA GLU A 47 -14.63 6.37 -14.35
C GLU A 47 -13.34 6.55 -15.15
N ARG A 48 -12.31 7.21 -14.59
CA ARG A 48 -10.97 7.31 -15.19
C ARG A 48 -10.34 5.92 -15.36
N LYS A 49 -10.40 5.07 -14.33
CA LYS A 49 -9.92 3.68 -14.38
C LYS A 49 -10.69 2.85 -15.40
N LYS A 50 -12.03 2.88 -15.36
CA LYS A 50 -12.87 2.17 -16.35
C LYS A 50 -12.56 2.60 -17.77
N ALA A 51 -12.49 3.91 -18.04
CA ALA A 51 -12.22 4.42 -19.38
C ALA A 51 -10.85 3.95 -19.89
N LEU A 52 -9.83 3.95 -19.03
CA LEU A 52 -8.50 3.45 -19.36
C LEU A 52 -8.53 1.96 -19.70
N TRP A 53 -9.07 1.11 -18.81
CA TRP A 53 -9.09 -0.33 -19.00
C TRP A 53 -9.99 -0.77 -20.16
N MET A 54 -11.09 -0.05 -20.41
CA MET A 54 -11.94 -0.33 -21.58
C MET A 54 -11.28 0.09 -22.89
N ALA A 55 -10.49 1.17 -22.90
CA ALA A 55 -9.65 1.48 -24.06
C ALA A 55 -8.59 0.40 -24.33
N GLU A 56 -7.98 -0.18 -23.28
CA GLU A 56 -7.07 -1.32 -23.41
C GLU A 56 -7.77 -2.59 -23.90
N PHE A 57 -9.00 -2.83 -23.44
CA PHE A 57 -9.84 -3.93 -23.92
C PHE A 57 -10.13 -3.80 -25.42
N ASP A 58 -10.60 -2.63 -25.86
CA ASP A 58 -10.90 -2.33 -27.26
C ASP A 58 -9.65 -2.44 -28.16
N ALA A 59 -8.47 -2.14 -27.61
CA ALA A 59 -7.18 -2.32 -28.28
C ALA A 59 -6.66 -3.78 -28.27
N GLY A 60 -7.36 -4.70 -27.62
CA GLY A 60 -6.97 -6.12 -27.47
C GLY A 60 -5.83 -6.34 -26.48
N LEU A 61 -5.47 -5.34 -25.67
CA LEU A 61 -4.36 -5.41 -24.72
C LEU A 61 -4.71 -6.27 -23.50
N LEU A 62 -5.98 -6.31 -23.09
CA LEU A 62 -6.50 -7.16 -22.00
C LEU A 62 -6.71 -8.63 -22.40
N ASN A 63 -6.34 -9.05 -23.62
CA ASN A 63 -6.39 -10.45 -24.00
C ASN A 63 -5.28 -11.25 -23.31
N SER A 64 -5.59 -11.80 -22.13
CA SER A 64 -4.62 -12.54 -21.30
C SER A 64 -4.18 -13.89 -21.89
N THR A 65 -4.88 -14.44 -22.90
CA THR A 65 -4.48 -15.70 -23.57
C THR A 65 -3.12 -15.60 -24.28
N LYS A 66 -2.66 -14.38 -24.60
CA LYS A 66 -1.37 -14.13 -25.25
C LYS A 66 -0.18 -14.40 -24.31
N TRP A 67 -0.39 -14.39 -23.00
CA TRP A 67 0.68 -14.55 -22.02
C TRP A 67 0.87 -16.03 -21.67
N PRO A 68 2.02 -16.66 -22.01
CA PRO A 68 2.26 -18.06 -21.69
C PRO A 68 2.54 -18.23 -20.20
N ARG A 69 2.31 -19.44 -19.67
CA ARG A 69 2.77 -19.80 -18.32
C ARG A 69 4.30 -19.68 -18.25
N LEU A 70 4.79 -18.96 -17.24
CA LEU A 70 6.22 -18.78 -17.03
C LEU A 70 6.75 -19.77 -15.98
N ASN A 71 8.06 -19.96 -15.97
CA ASN A 71 8.76 -20.84 -15.05
C ASN A 71 9.74 -20.05 -14.20
N TYR A 72 10.37 -20.74 -13.24
CA TYR A 72 11.42 -20.15 -12.43
C TYR A 72 12.48 -19.46 -13.30
N THR A 73 12.68 -18.17 -13.03
CA THR A 73 13.61 -17.31 -13.75
C THR A 73 14.35 -16.44 -12.72
N PRO A 74 15.67 -16.65 -12.54
CA PRO A 74 16.43 -15.86 -11.60
C PRO A 74 16.58 -14.42 -12.08
N CYS A 75 16.61 -13.48 -11.13
CA CYS A 75 16.98 -12.11 -11.41
C CYS A 75 18.50 -11.97 -11.54
N VAL A 76 18.98 -11.77 -12.77
CA VAL A 76 20.41 -11.68 -13.07
C VAL A 76 20.70 -10.32 -13.69
N ASN A 77 21.62 -9.57 -13.06
CA ASN A 77 22.01 -8.23 -13.50
C ASN A 77 20.82 -7.26 -13.70
N GLY A 78 19.82 -7.35 -12.83
CA GLY A 78 18.65 -6.47 -12.86
C GLY A 78 17.53 -6.91 -13.80
N LYS A 79 17.65 -8.08 -14.45
CA LYS A 79 16.64 -8.59 -15.38
C LYS A 79 16.31 -10.06 -15.12
N ALA A 80 15.03 -10.40 -15.24
CA ALA A 80 14.52 -11.77 -15.28
C ALA A 80 13.95 -12.04 -16.68
N GLU A 81 14.78 -12.63 -17.54
CA GLU A 81 14.43 -13.01 -18.92
C GLU A 81 13.66 -14.34 -18.92
N ALA A 82 12.35 -14.27 -18.70
CA ALA A 82 11.50 -15.45 -18.55
C ALA A 82 11.31 -16.19 -19.88
N VAL A 83 11.31 -15.46 -20.99
CA VAL A 83 11.38 -16.01 -22.35
C VAL A 83 12.54 -15.35 -23.09
N LYS A 84 13.48 -16.18 -23.53
CA LYS A 84 14.71 -15.71 -24.15
C LYS A 84 14.46 -14.89 -25.42
N GLY A 85 14.96 -13.65 -25.44
CA GLY A 85 14.85 -12.72 -26.54
C GLY A 85 13.49 -12.03 -26.68
N ASP A 86 12.56 -12.26 -25.75
CA ASP A 86 11.27 -11.59 -25.73
C ASP A 86 11.29 -10.40 -24.76
N PRO A 87 11.29 -9.16 -25.25
CA PRO A 87 11.33 -7.98 -24.39
C PRO A 87 10.08 -7.86 -23.49
N LEU A 88 8.92 -8.36 -23.92
CA LEU A 88 7.68 -8.29 -23.13
C LEU A 88 7.66 -9.29 -21.97
N LEU A 89 8.56 -10.27 -22.00
CA LEU A 89 8.75 -11.30 -20.97
C LEU A 89 10.15 -11.23 -20.36
N THR A 90 10.74 -10.03 -20.39
CA THR A 90 12.03 -9.70 -19.75
C THR A 90 11.83 -8.60 -18.73
N PHE A 91 11.66 -9.01 -17.47
CA PHE A 91 11.22 -8.14 -16.38
C PHE A 91 12.39 -7.41 -15.71
N SER A 92 12.23 -6.13 -15.40
CA SER A 92 13.12 -5.43 -14.47
C SER A 92 12.96 -6.02 -13.07
N CYS A 93 14.07 -6.32 -12.39
CA CYS A 93 14.00 -6.89 -11.06
C CYS A 93 15.21 -6.50 -10.21
N ARG A 94 15.05 -6.53 -8.90
CA ARG A 94 16.17 -6.49 -7.95
C ARG A 94 15.84 -7.37 -6.76
N ASN A 95 16.71 -8.34 -6.48
CA ASN A 95 16.63 -9.20 -5.29
C ASN A 95 15.36 -10.04 -5.19
N ILE A 96 14.65 -10.23 -6.30
CA ILE A 96 13.42 -11.03 -6.40
C ILE A 96 13.52 -11.89 -7.63
N ASP A 97 13.36 -13.20 -7.46
CA ASP A 97 13.26 -14.15 -8.57
C ASP A 97 11.79 -14.40 -8.92
N LEU A 98 11.53 -14.65 -10.20
CA LEU A 98 10.25 -15.17 -10.68
C LEU A 98 10.21 -16.69 -10.46
N TYR A 99 9.09 -17.22 -9.99
CA TYR A 99 8.87 -18.66 -9.78
C TYR A 99 7.79 -19.24 -10.68
N ASP A 100 6.69 -18.52 -10.86
CA ASP A 100 5.58 -18.94 -11.71
C ASP A 100 4.77 -17.73 -12.20
N PHE A 101 4.02 -17.94 -13.27
CA PHE A 101 3.00 -17.02 -13.75
C PHE A 101 1.85 -17.82 -14.34
N ILE A 102 0.61 -17.45 -13.97
CA ILE A 102 -0.61 -18.00 -14.56
C ILE A 102 -1.45 -16.83 -15.07
N ASN A 103 -1.81 -16.86 -16.35
CA ASN A 103 -2.63 -15.82 -16.96
C ASN A 103 -4.10 -15.88 -16.49
N HIS A 104 -4.81 -14.76 -16.63
CA HIS A 104 -6.21 -14.66 -16.23
C HIS A 104 -7.15 -15.59 -17.00
N ALA A 105 -6.86 -15.87 -18.28
CA ALA A 105 -7.58 -16.86 -19.06
C ALA A 105 -7.53 -18.27 -18.46
N THR A 106 -6.45 -18.63 -17.76
CA THR A 106 -6.30 -19.92 -17.08
C THR A 106 -6.89 -19.90 -15.66
N LEU A 107 -6.75 -18.78 -14.94
CA LEU A 107 -7.34 -18.61 -13.59
C LEU A 107 -8.87 -18.47 -13.62
N GLY A 108 -9.41 -18.05 -14.76
CA GLY A 108 -10.82 -18.20 -15.07
C GLY A 108 -11.65 -16.92 -14.95
N SER A 109 -12.59 -16.86 -15.89
CA SER A 109 -13.91 -16.26 -15.86
C SER A 109 -14.64 -17.02 -16.97
N PRO A 110 -15.09 -18.26 -16.69
CA PRO A 110 -15.50 -19.22 -17.72
C PRO A 110 -16.71 -18.76 -18.53
N ASP A 111 -17.46 -17.77 -18.03
CA ASP A 111 -18.66 -17.22 -18.64
C ASP A 111 -18.50 -15.74 -19.07
N GLY A 112 -17.23 -15.26 -19.13
CA GLY A 112 -16.75 -13.87 -19.29
C GLY A 112 -17.78 -12.80 -19.69
N TRP A 113 -17.72 -11.62 -19.07
CA TRP A 113 -18.61 -10.52 -19.45
C TRP A 113 -18.33 -10.03 -20.87
N ASP A 114 -19.40 -10.01 -21.66
CA ASP A 114 -19.40 -9.71 -23.08
C ASP A 114 -20.70 -8.98 -23.44
N GLU A 115 -20.79 -7.68 -23.10
CA GLU A 115 -21.98 -6.86 -23.38
C GLU A 115 -22.24 -6.72 -24.89
N LEU A 116 -21.19 -6.76 -25.71
CA LEU A 116 -21.24 -6.52 -27.15
C LEU A 116 -21.13 -7.79 -28.01
N GLY A 117 -20.78 -8.94 -27.43
CA GLY A 117 -20.55 -10.18 -28.18
C GLY A 117 -19.16 -10.28 -28.82
N ASP A 118 -18.20 -9.43 -28.42
CA ASP A 118 -16.91 -9.22 -29.08
C ASP A 118 -15.68 -9.66 -28.26
N GLY A 119 -15.84 -10.07 -26.99
CA GLY A 119 -14.76 -10.66 -26.22
C GLY A 119 -15.05 -10.84 -24.73
N LEU A 120 -14.36 -11.80 -24.11
CA LEU A 120 -14.44 -12.01 -22.66
C LEU A 120 -13.47 -11.06 -21.94
N LEU A 121 -13.99 -10.21 -21.06
CA LEU A 121 -13.17 -9.36 -20.20
C LEU A 121 -12.60 -10.19 -19.03
N LEU A 122 -11.28 -10.35 -19.03
CA LEU A 122 -10.55 -11.21 -18.09
C LEU A 122 -9.53 -10.39 -17.29
N THR A 123 -9.99 -9.77 -16.22
CA THR A 123 -9.13 -8.93 -15.37
C THR A 123 -9.04 -9.43 -13.93
N GLY A 124 -7.98 -9.04 -13.25
CA GLY A 124 -7.74 -9.31 -11.84
C GLY A 124 -7.87 -8.07 -10.95
N SER A 125 -8.12 -8.30 -9.66
CA SER A 125 -8.20 -7.24 -8.65
C SER A 125 -7.49 -7.68 -7.37
N SER A 126 -8.02 -7.35 -6.18
CA SER A 126 -7.47 -7.73 -4.88
C SER A 126 -7.15 -9.21 -4.78
N SER A 127 -6.20 -9.54 -3.92
CA SER A 127 -5.85 -10.91 -3.59
C SER A 127 -5.49 -11.02 -2.12
N TRP A 128 -5.75 -12.20 -1.53
CA TRP A 128 -5.38 -12.45 -0.15
C TRP A 128 -4.99 -13.91 0.06
N GLY A 129 -3.98 -14.14 0.91
CA GLY A 129 -3.48 -15.47 1.22
C GLY A 129 -4.03 -16.04 2.53
N TRP A 130 -4.04 -17.36 2.61
CA TRP A 130 -4.30 -18.13 3.81
C TRP A 130 -3.32 -19.30 3.90
N THR A 131 -2.75 -19.49 5.09
CA THR A 131 -1.91 -20.66 5.41
C THR A 131 -2.70 -21.54 6.35
N ASP A 132 -2.89 -22.80 5.97
CA ASP A 132 -3.56 -23.76 6.85
C ASP A 132 -2.70 -24.03 8.09
N PRO A 133 -3.22 -23.80 9.31
CA PRO A 133 -2.41 -23.91 10.52
C PRO A 133 -1.91 -25.34 10.80
N GLU A 134 -2.61 -26.37 10.31
CA GLU A 134 -2.28 -27.77 10.54
C GLU A 134 -1.29 -28.33 9.50
N SER A 135 -1.63 -28.23 8.22
CA SER A 135 -0.83 -28.80 7.12
C SER A 135 0.27 -27.89 6.60
N LYS A 136 0.23 -26.60 6.96
CA LYS A 136 1.16 -25.56 6.47
C LYS A 136 1.10 -25.33 4.96
N ARG A 137 0.04 -25.80 4.30
CA ARG A 137 -0.24 -25.52 2.88
C ARG A 137 -0.68 -24.07 2.73
N GLU A 138 -0.26 -23.44 1.64
CA GLU A 138 -0.45 -22.03 1.37
C GLU A 138 -1.40 -21.83 0.18
N PHE A 139 -2.39 -20.98 0.36
CA PHE A 139 -3.44 -20.75 -0.63
C PHE A 139 -3.67 -19.25 -0.86
N VAL A 140 -4.13 -18.92 -2.05
CA VAL A 140 -4.52 -17.57 -2.45
C VAL A 140 -5.97 -17.59 -2.91
N ALA A 141 -6.75 -16.61 -2.47
CA ALA A 141 -7.97 -16.18 -3.12
C ALA A 141 -7.63 -14.95 -3.99
N SER A 142 -7.83 -15.08 -5.30
CA SER A 142 -7.48 -14.07 -6.30
C SER A 142 -8.76 -13.50 -6.91
N GLY A 143 -9.01 -12.21 -6.71
CA GLY A 143 -10.14 -11.51 -7.29
C GLY A 143 -10.02 -11.45 -8.82
N MET A 144 -11.11 -11.76 -9.49
CA MET A 144 -11.22 -11.86 -10.96
C MET A 144 -12.54 -11.24 -11.40
N TYR A 145 -12.63 -10.60 -12.57
CA TYR A 145 -13.84 -9.89 -13.02
C TYR A 145 -15.18 -10.64 -12.80
N GLU A 146 -15.24 -11.97 -12.97
CA GLU A 146 -16.47 -12.75 -12.73
C GLU A 146 -16.54 -13.52 -11.42
N GLY A 147 -15.54 -13.43 -10.55
CA GLY A 147 -15.57 -14.15 -9.29
C GLY A 147 -14.26 -14.13 -8.54
N THR A 148 -13.88 -15.28 -8.01
CA THR A 148 -12.64 -15.47 -7.26
C THR A 148 -12.03 -16.81 -7.63
N ALA A 149 -10.76 -16.78 -8.08
CA ALA A 149 -9.98 -17.98 -8.31
C ALA A 149 -9.26 -18.39 -7.02
N PHE A 150 -9.22 -19.70 -6.75
CA PHE A 150 -8.50 -20.29 -5.63
C PHE A 150 -7.26 -21.02 -6.15
N ILE A 151 -6.12 -20.71 -5.56
CA ILE A 151 -4.81 -21.18 -5.99
C ILE A 151 -4.09 -21.77 -4.78
N GLU A 152 -3.44 -22.92 -4.93
CA GLU A 152 -2.45 -23.41 -3.96
C GLU A 152 -1.04 -23.04 -4.43
N ILE A 153 -0.22 -22.53 -3.52
CA ILE A 153 1.22 -22.34 -3.74
C ILE A 153 1.93 -23.61 -3.25
N LEU A 154 2.46 -24.38 -4.20
CA LEU A 154 3.18 -25.61 -3.92
C LEU A 154 4.61 -25.32 -3.43
N PRO A 155 5.21 -26.18 -2.59
CA PRO A 155 6.54 -25.96 -2.01
C PRO A 155 7.66 -25.70 -3.02
N GLU A 156 7.55 -26.27 -4.22
CA GLU A 156 8.46 -26.07 -5.36
C GLU A 156 8.35 -24.67 -6.02
N GLY A 157 7.44 -23.82 -5.55
CA GLY A 157 7.16 -22.50 -6.13
C GLY A 157 6.36 -22.59 -7.41
N ARG A 158 5.32 -23.44 -7.41
CA ARG A 158 4.36 -23.56 -8.51
C ARG A 158 2.95 -23.29 -8.00
N MET A 159 2.18 -22.59 -8.79
CA MET A 159 0.78 -22.33 -8.52
C MET A 159 -0.10 -23.43 -9.12
N LEU A 160 -0.99 -23.99 -8.32
CA LEU A 160 -2.00 -24.95 -8.75
C LEU A 160 -3.38 -24.27 -8.71
N HIS A 161 -4.00 -24.07 -9.86
CA HIS A 161 -5.36 -23.54 -9.94
C HIS A 161 -6.35 -24.60 -9.44
N LEU A 162 -6.96 -24.37 -8.28
CA LEU A 162 -7.85 -25.31 -7.61
C LEU A 162 -9.30 -25.18 -8.06
N GLY A 163 -9.76 -23.96 -8.28
CA GLY A 163 -11.16 -23.73 -8.62
C GLY A 163 -11.56 -22.27 -8.63
N PHE A 164 -12.82 -22.04 -8.93
CA PHE A 164 -13.39 -20.73 -9.16
C PHE A 164 -14.76 -20.61 -8.49
N LEU A 165 -14.95 -19.55 -7.70
CA LEU A 165 -16.25 -19.17 -7.14
C LEU A 165 -16.82 -18.01 -7.97
N PRO A 166 -17.94 -18.20 -8.69
CA PRO A 166 -18.57 -17.14 -9.44
C PRO A 166 -19.14 -16.02 -8.57
N CYS A 167 -19.27 -14.85 -9.18
CA CYS A 167 -19.99 -13.70 -8.65
C CYS A 167 -21.44 -14.09 -8.36
N PRO A 168 -22.03 -13.64 -7.23
CA PRO A 168 -23.40 -13.95 -6.88
C PRO A 168 -24.43 -13.01 -7.54
N ALA A 169 -23.98 -12.08 -8.40
CA ALA A 169 -24.78 -11.08 -9.08
C ALA A 169 -24.36 -10.96 -10.57
N PRO A 170 -25.25 -10.49 -11.47
CA PRO A 170 -24.89 -10.17 -12.84
C PRO A 170 -23.72 -9.17 -12.89
N THR A 171 -22.76 -9.42 -13.76
CA THR A 171 -21.57 -8.57 -13.93
C THR A 171 -21.88 -7.37 -14.82
N ASP A 172 -21.28 -6.23 -14.47
CA ASP A 172 -21.24 -4.98 -15.23
C ASP A 172 -19.86 -4.32 -14.96
N PRO A 173 -19.52 -3.15 -15.54
CA PRO A 173 -18.22 -2.51 -15.30
C PRO A 173 -17.89 -2.18 -13.83
N ASN A 174 -18.78 -2.34 -12.86
CA ASN A 174 -18.44 -2.26 -11.44
C ASN A 174 -17.85 -3.59 -10.90
N ALA A 175 -17.83 -4.65 -11.71
CA ALA A 175 -17.20 -5.94 -11.39
C ALA A 175 -15.67 -5.90 -11.45
N PHE A 176 -15.05 -4.84 -11.95
CA PHE A 176 -13.58 -4.71 -11.95
C PHE A 176 -12.98 -4.88 -10.55
N TRP A 177 -13.72 -4.49 -9.52
CA TRP A 177 -13.26 -4.51 -8.13
C TRP A 177 -13.92 -5.66 -7.36
N LYS A 178 -13.11 -6.67 -7.04
CA LYS A 178 -13.38 -7.58 -5.91
C LYS A 178 -12.28 -7.41 -4.88
N GLU A 179 -12.70 -6.98 -3.70
CA GLU A 179 -11.83 -6.82 -2.55
C GLU A 179 -11.98 -8.00 -1.60
N ILE A 180 -10.84 -8.52 -1.14
CA ILE A 180 -10.76 -9.78 -0.40
C ILE A 180 -9.93 -9.58 0.87
N ARG A 181 -10.43 -10.07 2.00
CA ARG A 181 -9.65 -10.20 3.25
C ARG A 181 -9.88 -11.55 3.91
N SER A 182 -8.82 -12.09 4.51
CA SER A 182 -8.94 -13.25 5.39
C SER A 182 -9.65 -12.89 6.70
N TYR A 183 -10.41 -13.83 7.22
CA TYR A 183 -10.88 -13.87 8.60
C TYR A 183 -10.72 -15.29 9.14
N ASN A 184 -9.67 -15.54 9.93
CA ASN A 184 -9.26 -16.90 10.33
C ASN A 184 -9.10 -17.81 9.09
N ASN A 185 -9.91 -18.86 8.98
CA ASN A 185 -9.92 -19.78 7.83
C ASN A 185 -10.88 -19.36 6.69
N TYR A 186 -11.51 -18.20 6.81
CA TYR A 186 -12.48 -17.72 5.84
C TYR A 186 -11.90 -16.61 4.96
N MET A 187 -12.40 -16.48 3.74
CA MET A 187 -12.20 -15.30 2.89
C MET A 187 -13.51 -14.54 2.78
N LEU A 188 -13.46 -13.25 3.09
CA LEU A 188 -14.55 -12.31 2.90
C LEU A 188 -14.34 -11.64 1.55
N ILE A 189 -15.33 -11.75 0.66
CA ILE A 189 -15.23 -11.32 -0.74
C ILE A 189 -16.33 -10.29 -1.00
N GLY A 190 -15.97 -9.03 -1.13
CA GLY A 190 -16.85 -7.91 -1.46
C GLY A 190 -16.63 -7.39 -2.89
N SER A 191 -17.54 -6.56 -3.38
CA SER A 191 -17.44 -5.94 -4.70
C SER A 191 -18.25 -4.65 -4.79
N GLU A 192 -17.86 -3.76 -5.70
CA GLU A 192 -18.63 -2.58 -6.12
C GLU A 192 -19.92 -2.94 -6.88
N LEU A 193 -20.11 -4.21 -7.23
CA LEU A 193 -21.33 -4.70 -7.86
C LEU A 193 -22.56 -4.57 -6.96
N LYS A 194 -23.62 -4.02 -7.55
CA LYS A 194 -24.94 -4.01 -6.93
C LYS A 194 -25.42 -5.46 -6.69
N ASP A 195 -26.10 -5.67 -5.57
CA ASP A 195 -26.65 -6.96 -5.14
C ASP A 195 -25.58 -8.06 -4.89
N HIS A 196 -24.28 -7.71 -4.90
CA HIS A 196 -23.19 -8.66 -4.65
C HIS A 196 -23.19 -9.18 -3.21
N GLY A 197 -23.36 -8.30 -2.22
CA GLY A 197 -23.16 -8.61 -0.80
C GLY A 197 -21.70 -8.95 -0.48
N ILE A 198 -21.47 -9.75 0.57
CA ILE A 198 -20.16 -10.29 0.92
C ILE A 198 -20.26 -11.81 0.97
N GLN A 199 -19.61 -12.51 0.03
CA GLN A 199 -19.48 -13.96 0.08
C GLN A 199 -18.43 -14.35 1.12
N ILE A 200 -18.73 -15.36 1.95
CA ILE A 200 -17.82 -15.86 2.97
C ILE A 200 -17.47 -17.29 2.60
N PHE A 201 -16.25 -17.51 2.14
CA PHE A 201 -15.77 -18.82 1.70
C PHE A 201 -14.89 -19.47 2.76
N ASP A 202 -15.11 -20.74 3.08
CA ASP A 202 -14.27 -21.51 4.00
C ASP A 202 -13.11 -22.15 3.24
N MET A 203 -11.89 -21.65 3.48
CA MET A 203 -10.69 -22.10 2.76
C MET A 203 -10.31 -23.54 3.08
N THR A 204 -10.77 -24.12 4.20
CA THR A 204 -10.49 -25.53 4.54
C THR A 204 -11.10 -26.51 3.54
N LYS A 205 -12.12 -26.08 2.77
CA LYS A 205 -12.70 -26.86 1.67
C LYS A 205 -11.67 -27.19 0.58
N LEU A 206 -10.66 -26.34 0.40
CA LEU A 206 -9.61 -26.52 -0.60
C LEU A 206 -8.67 -27.69 -0.25
N LEU A 207 -8.60 -28.09 1.02
CA LEU A 207 -7.64 -29.09 1.48
C LEU A 207 -7.89 -30.49 0.89
N ASN A 208 -9.16 -30.81 0.60
CA ASN A 208 -9.61 -32.17 0.26
C ASN A 208 -10.20 -32.28 -1.15
N LEU A 209 -9.85 -31.37 -2.05
CA LEU A 209 -10.33 -31.43 -3.43
C LEU A 209 -9.73 -32.63 -4.17
N ASP A 210 -10.56 -33.24 -5.03
CA ASP A 210 -10.14 -34.30 -5.94
C ASP A 210 -9.30 -33.69 -7.06
N GLN A 211 -7.99 -33.95 -7.05
CA GLN A 211 -7.04 -33.39 -8.02
C GLN A 211 -7.39 -33.71 -9.49
N SER A 212 -8.11 -34.81 -9.75
CA SER A 212 -8.52 -35.19 -11.11
C SER A 212 -9.66 -34.33 -11.68
N LYS A 213 -10.30 -33.51 -10.83
CA LYS A 213 -11.44 -32.65 -11.18
C LYS A 213 -11.10 -31.16 -11.19
N LEU A 214 -9.82 -30.80 -10.99
CA LEU A 214 -9.41 -29.40 -10.97
C LEU A 214 -9.36 -28.81 -12.40
N PRO A 215 -9.67 -27.51 -12.55
CA PRO A 215 -10.24 -26.62 -11.54
C PRO A 215 -11.73 -26.91 -11.28
N VAL A 216 -12.15 -26.79 -10.02
CA VAL A 216 -13.57 -26.97 -9.60
C VAL A 216 -14.33 -25.66 -9.71
N THR A 217 -15.53 -25.67 -10.30
CA THR A 217 -16.47 -24.55 -10.17
C THR A 217 -17.30 -24.72 -8.90
N PHE A 218 -17.20 -23.75 -7.99
CA PHE A 218 -17.95 -23.73 -6.73
C PHE A 218 -19.36 -23.15 -6.90
N ASP A 219 -20.33 -23.71 -6.19
CA ASP A 219 -21.71 -23.21 -6.13
C ASP A 219 -21.81 -22.03 -5.15
N ILE A 220 -22.30 -20.89 -5.65
CA ILE A 220 -22.41 -19.63 -4.90
C ILE A 220 -23.32 -19.67 -3.67
N VAL A 221 -24.09 -20.76 -3.49
CA VAL A 221 -24.97 -20.99 -2.33
C VAL A 221 -24.47 -22.16 -1.48
N LYS A 222 -24.12 -23.29 -2.10
CA LYS A 222 -23.80 -24.53 -1.36
C LYS A 222 -22.35 -24.58 -0.89
N ASP A 223 -21.44 -23.94 -1.62
CA ASP A 223 -20.01 -24.05 -1.36
C ASP A 223 -19.44 -22.89 -0.54
N VAL A 224 -20.17 -21.78 -0.43
CA VAL A 224 -19.87 -20.71 0.55
C VAL A 224 -20.29 -21.13 1.97
N ALA A 225 -19.62 -20.61 2.98
CA ALA A 225 -20.02 -20.78 4.38
C ALA A 225 -21.28 -19.97 4.71
N SER A 226 -21.34 -18.75 4.16
CA SER A 226 -22.53 -17.90 4.20
C SER A 226 -22.41 -16.75 3.18
N HIS A 227 -23.47 -15.95 3.08
CA HIS A 227 -23.53 -14.77 2.21
C HIS A 227 -24.20 -13.63 2.97
N PHE A 228 -23.42 -12.61 3.34
CA PHE A 228 -23.93 -11.42 4.01
C PHE A 228 -24.53 -10.44 2.99
N LYS A 229 -25.82 -10.13 3.11
CA LYS A 229 -26.56 -9.28 2.16
C LYS A 229 -27.10 -7.98 2.76
N ASP A 230 -26.86 -7.71 4.04
CA ASP A 230 -27.35 -6.52 4.74
C ASP A 230 -26.41 -5.33 4.53
N LEU A 231 -26.23 -4.98 3.24
CA LEU A 231 -25.59 -3.75 2.77
C LEU A 231 -26.65 -2.94 2.00
N PRO A 232 -26.57 -1.59 1.96
CA PRO A 232 -27.67 -0.76 1.45
C PRO A 232 -28.12 -1.11 0.02
N ILE A 233 -27.17 -1.40 -0.89
CA ILE A 233 -27.45 -1.91 -2.25
C ILE A 233 -26.70 -3.20 -2.58
N GLY A 234 -26.09 -3.86 -1.59
CA GLY A 234 -25.22 -5.01 -1.80
C GLY A 234 -23.77 -4.67 -2.19
N ALA A 235 -23.45 -3.43 -2.57
CA ALA A 235 -22.09 -3.04 -2.96
C ALA A 235 -21.24 -2.60 -1.74
N SER A 236 -19.95 -2.91 -1.78
CA SER A 236 -18.92 -2.46 -0.85
C SER A 236 -17.62 -2.20 -1.62
N HIS A 237 -16.96 -1.06 -1.39
CA HIS A 237 -15.66 -0.81 -2.02
C HIS A 237 -14.62 -1.79 -1.49
N ASN A 238 -14.53 -1.93 -0.16
CA ASN A 238 -13.63 -2.87 0.50
C ASN A 238 -14.32 -3.57 1.68
N VAL A 239 -13.73 -4.67 2.13
CA VAL A 239 -14.09 -5.37 3.36
C VAL A 239 -12.85 -5.48 4.21
N VAL A 240 -12.90 -5.03 5.46
CA VAL A 240 -11.81 -5.09 6.44
C VAL A 240 -12.18 -6.11 7.52
N SER A 241 -11.20 -6.74 8.16
CA SER A 241 -11.46 -7.75 9.18
C SER A 241 -10.60 -7.53 10.43
N ASN A 242 -11.14 -7.87 11.59
CA ASN A 242 -10.42 -7.98 12.85
C ASN A 242 -10.78 -9.32 13.53
N PRO A 243 -9.99 -10.38 13.27
CA PRO A 243 -10.22 -11.69 13.88
C PRO A 243 -10.14 -11.71 15.40
N GLU A 244 -9.28 -10.88 16.04
CA GLU A 244 -9.17 -10.77 17.50
C GLU A 244 -10.46 -10.18 18.09
N GLY A 245 -10.98 -9.13 17.48
CA GLY A 245 -12.25 -8.50 17.87
C GLY A 245 -13.51 -9.28 17.44
N GLN A 246 -13.34 -10.33 16.63
CA GLN A 246 -14.40 -11.17 16.06
C GLN A 246 -15.43 -10.42 15.19
N TYR A 247 -14.97 -9.46 14.40
CA TYR A 247 -15.84 -8.69 13.50
C TYR A 247 -15.18 -8.41 12.15
N ALA A 248 -16.00 -8.03 11.18
CA ALA A 248 -15.58 -7.45 9.92
C ALA A 248 -16.25 -6.09 9.71
N VAL A 249 -15.75 -5.31 8.76
CA VAL A 249 -16.27 -3.99 8.42
C VAL A 249 -16.36 -3.87 6.92
N ALA A 250 -17.55 -3.61 6.38
CA ALA A 250 -17.69 -3.18 4.99
C ALA A 250 -17.48 -1.67 4.93
N VAL A 251 -16.72 -1.19 3.96
CA VAL A 251 -16.45 0.24 3.75
C VAL A 251 -16.81 0.65 2.32
N GLY A 252 -17.02 1.94 2.11
CA GLY A 252 -17.43 2.48 0.82
C GLY A 252 -18.76 1.93 0.31
N SER A 253 -19.62 1.43 1.20
CA SER A 253 -20.88 0.80 0.82
C SER A 253 -21.89 1.84 0.34
N ARG A 254 -22.14 1.86 -0.97
CA ARG A 254 -23.01 2.84 -1.62
C ARG A 254 -24.49 2.65 -1.20
N PRO A 255 -25.30 3.71 -1.24
CA PRO A 255 -24.97 5.08 -1.63
C PRO A 255 -24.47 5.96 -0.46
N ARG A 256 -23.78 7.06 -0.78
CA ARG A 256 -23.28 8.05 0.22
C ARG A 256 -24.39 8.82 0.95
N ASN A 257 -25.64 8.74 0.48
CA ASN A 257 -26.81 9.34 1.14
C ASN A 257 -27.61 8.35 2.01
N ASP A 258 -27.15 7.10 2.15
CA ASP A 258 -27.69 6.17 3.15
C ASP A 258 -27.39 6.65 4.57
N SER A 259 -28.11 6.11 5.57
CA SER A 259 -27.86 6.32 6.99
C SER A 259 -26.40 6.12 7.43
N CYS A 260 -25.66 5.21 6.79
CA CYS A 260 -24.26 4.96 7.08
C CYS A 260 -23.30 5.76 6.20
N ARG A 261 -23.80 6.55 5.24
CA ARG A 261 -23.04 7.49 4.40
C ARG A 261 -21.81 6.91 3.71
N ALA A 262 -21.87 5.62 3.35
CA ALA A 262 -20.74 4.85 2.82
C ALA A 262 -19.49 4.80 3.72
N GLY A 263 -19.66 5.03 5.03
CA GLY A 263 -18.63 4.83 6.04
C GLY A 263 -18.52 3.38 6.49
N LEU A 264 -18.18 3.17 7.76
CA LEU A 264 -17.97 1.84 8.35
C LEU A 264 -19.30 1.12 8.59
N ILE A 265 -19.50 -0.09 8.08
CA ILE A 265 -20.62 -0.97 8.45
C ILE A 265 -20.08 -2.20 9.17
N PHE A 266 -20.41 -2.36 10.45
CA PHE A 266 -19.88 -3.43 11.30
C PHE A 266 -20.69 -4.73 11.17
N ILE A 267 -19.98 -5.84 11.03
CA ILE A 267 -20.52 -7.19 10.84
C ILE A 267 -20.00 -8.10 11.96
N ASP A 268 -20.90 -8.74 12.72
CA ASP A 268 -20.55 -9.76 13.71
C ASP A 268 -20.05 -11.01 12.98
N MET A 269 -18.85 -11.46 13.32
CA MET A 269 -18.19 -12.60 12.72
C MET A 269 -17.85 -13.70 13.75
N LYS A 270 -18.49 -13.70 14.93
CA LYS A 270 -18.36 -14.78 15.92
C LYS A 270 -18.74 -16.15 15.35
N ASP A 271 -19.77 -16.19 14.51
CA ASP A 271 -20.16 -17.35 13.71
C ASP A 271 -20.17 -16.94 12.22
N PRO A 272 -19.08 -17.21 11.47
CA PRO A 272 -18.98 -16.87 10.05
C PRO A 272 -20.04 -17.55 9.16
N THR A 273 -20.76 -18.56 9.66
CA THR A 273 -21.88 -19.17 8.93
C THR A 273 -23.19 -18.37 9.08
N LYS A 274 -23.23 -17.41 10.02
CA LYS A 274 -24.39 -16.56 10.33
C LYS A 274 -23.98 -15.12 10.69
N PRO A 275 -23.31 -14.40 9.78
CA PRO A 275 -22.93 -13.01 10.01
C PRO A 275 -24.17 -12.12 10.17
N THR A 276 -24.08 -11.10 11.02
CA THR A 276 -25.17 -10.12 11.22
C THR A 276 -24.63 -8.71 11.31
N ARG A 277 -25.40 -7.73 10.84
CA ARG A 277 -25.04 -6.32 10.96
C ARG A 277 -25.20 -5.85 12.40
N ILE A 278 -24.17 -5.22 12.95
CA ILE A 278 -24.17 -4.71 14.33
C ILE A 278 -24.57 -3.23 14.37
N GLY A 279 -24.00 -2.44 13.47
CA GLY A 279 -24.13 -0.98 13.46
C GLY A 279 -23.32 -0.37 12.33
N CYS A 280 -23.19 0.95 12.32
CA CYS A 280 -22.33 1.65 11.37
C CYS A 280 -21.85 3.00 11.92
N ASN A 281 -20.80 3.54 11.29
CA ASN A 281 -20.30 4.90 11.51
C ASN A 281 -20.13 5.62 10.18
N GLY A 282 -21.01 6.60 9.93
CA GLY A 282 -20.94 7.49 8.78
C GLY A 282 -20.61 8.94 9.15
N GLU A 283 -20.07 9.20 10.35
CA GLU A 283 -19.85 10.56 10.86
C GLU A 283 -18.94 11.39 9.92
N ASP A 284 -17.86 10.77 9.41
CA ASP A 284 -16.94 11.41 8.45
C ASP A 284 -17.30 11.16 6.97
N GLY A 285 -18.41 10.47 6.70
CA GLY A 285 -18.81 10.11 5.34
C GLY A 285 -18.12 8.85 4.83
N TYR A 286 -17.64 8.91 3.58
CA TYR A 286 -17.10 7.76 2.86
C TYR A 286 -15.76 7.30 3.43
N VAL A 287 -15.60 5.99 3.56
CA VAL A 287 -14.33 5.35 3.94
C VAL A 287 -13.92 4.45 2.78
N HIS A 288 -12.74 4.68 2.22
CA HIS A 288 -12.23 3.93 1.05
C HIS A 288 -11.69 2.57 1.47
N ASP A 289 -10.71 2.59 2.39
CA ASP A 289 -10.15 1.42 3.05
C ASP A 289 -9.96 1.75 4.55
N ALA A 290 -9.72 0.72 5.36
CA ALA A 290 -9.36 0.90 6.76
C ALA A 290 -8.48 -0.24 7.27
N GLN A 291 -7.80 0.02 8.39
CA GLN A 291 -7.19 -1.03 9.19
C GLN A 291 -7.77 -0.99 10.60
N CYS A 292 -8.41 -2.08 11.03
CA CYS A 292 -9.05 -2.18 12.34
C CYS A 292 -8.30 -3.17 13.24
N LEU A 293 -7.81 -2.71 14.38
CA LEU A 293 -6.96 -3.48 15.29
C LEU A 293 -7.38 -3.25 16.74
N THR A 294 -7.07 -4.21 17.61
CA THR A 294 -7.07 -3.95 19.05
C THR A 294 -5.82 -3.14 19.38
N TYR A 295 -5.99 -1.95 19.96
CA TYR A 295 -4.92 -0.99 20.19
C TYR A 295 -4.04 -1.40 21.37
N ARG A 296 -2.72 -1.41 21.15
CA ARG A 296 -1.74 -1.85 22.16
C ARG A 296 -0.81 -0.75 22.68
N GLY A 297 -0.88 0.45 22.10
CA GLY A 297 -0.07 1.60 22.50
C GLY A 297 0.44 2.40 21.29
N PRO A 298 1.12 3.53 21.52
CA PRO A 298 1.57 4.05 22.82
C PRO A 298 0.53 4.87 23.61
N ASP A 299 -0.59 5.26 23.01
CA ASP A 299 -1.58 6.13 23.65
C ASP A 299 -2.37 5.38 24.74
N LYS A 300 -1.96 5.58 25.99
CA LYS A 300 -2.51 4.85 27.16
C LYS A 300 -4.02 4.99 27.32
N LYS A 301 -4.65 6.04 26.77
CA LYS A 301 -6.11 6.25 26.85
C LYS A 301 -6.89 5.20 26.07
N TYR A 302 -6.29 4.64 25.02
CA TYR A 302 -6.96 3.74 24.08
C TYR A 302 -6.46 2.29 24.15
N VAL A 303 -5.48 1.96 25.00
CA VAL A 303 -4.99 0.59 25.16
C VAL A 303 -6.14 -0.38 25.49
N GLY A 304 -6.25 -1.46 24.72
CA GLY A 304 -7.29 -2.48 24.84
C GLY A 304 -8.61 -2.14 24.14
N LYS A 305 -8.71 -0.99 23.47
CA LYS A 305 -9.86 -0.63 22.63
C LYS A 305 -9.70 -1.13 21.21
N ASP A 306 -10.81 -1.25 20.50
CA ASP A 306 -10.75 -1.50 19.06
C ASP A 306 -10.71 -0.18 18.31
N ILE A 307 -9.67 0.02 17.51
CA ILE A 307 -9.40 1.24 16.76
C ILE A 307 -9.39 0.90 15.28
N CYS A 308 -10.09 1.71 14.47
CA CYS A 308 -9.97 1.67 13.02
C CYS A 308 -9.26 2.93 12.53
N TYR A 309 -8.22 2.76 11.72
CA TYR A 309 -7.57 3.81 10.93
C TYR A 309 -8.23 3.82 9.55
N GLY A 310 -9.07 4.81 9.27
CA GLY A 310 -9.78 4.96 8.00
C GLY A 310 -9.03 5.90 7.05
N TYR A 311 -9.03 5.51 5.78
CA TYR A 311 -8.43 6.25 4.67
C TYR A 311 -9.59 6.77 3.81
N ASN A 312 -9.91 8.05 3.95
CA ASN A 312 -11.22 8.59 3.59
C ASN A 312 -11.18 9.52 2.36
N GLU A 313 -10.27 9.26 1.41
CA GLU A 313 -10.02 10.08 0.21
C GLU A 313 -9.39 11.45 0.51
N ASP A 314 -9.77 12.13 1.58
CA ASP A 314 -9.29 13.47 1.93
C ASP A 314 -8.48 13.50 3.24
N THR A 315 -8.59 12.45 4.05
CA THR A 315 -8.17 12.43 5.44
C THR A 315 -7.75 11.05 5.92
N LEU A 316 -6.86 11.06 6.92
CA LEU A 316 -6.69 10.00 7.89
C LEU A 316 -7.69 10.23 9.04
N THR A 317 -8.63 9.31 9.21
CA THR A 317 -9.63 9.38 10.28
C THR A 317 -9.48 8.20 11.23
N ILE A 318 -9.33 8.49 12.52
CA ILE A 318 -9.12 7.47 13.55
C ILE A 318 -10.41 7.33 14.35
N TYR A 319 -10.93 6.11 14.45
CA TYR A 319 -12.20 5.78 15.10
C TYR A 319 -11.98 4.93 16.35
N ASP A 320 -12.73 5.21 17.42
CA ASP A 320 -12.97 4.26 18.50
C ASP A 320 -14.19 3.42 18.14
N VAL A 321 -13.97 2.15 17.81
CA VAL A 321 -15.01 1.19 17.40
C VAL A 321 -15.20 0.10 18.45
N THR A 322 -14.86 0.38 19.71
CA THR A 322 -15.02 -0.58 20.81
C THR A 322 -16.49 -1.00 20.95
N ASP A 323 -17.40 -0.02 20.99
CA ASP A 323 -18.85 -0.23 20.89
C ASP A 323 -19.30 0.00 19.43
N LYS A 324 -19.54 -1.08 18.69
CA LYS A 324 -19.90 -1.04 17.26
C LYS A 324 -21.27 -0.40 17.00
N THR A 325 -22.09 -0.26 18.04
CA THR A 325 -23.40 0.41 17.95
C THR A 325 -23.33 1.91 18.22
N LYS A 326 -22.21 2.37 18.80
CA LYS A 326 -21.96 3.76 19.23
C LYS A 326 -20.48 4.13 19.06
N SER A 327 -19.90 3.73 17.94
CA SER A 327 -18.53 4.10 17.60
C SER A 327 -18.42 5.62 17.42
N SER A 328 -17.25 6.18 17.68
CA SER A 328 -17.01 7.64 17.60
C SER A 328 -15.69 7.94 16.92
N ILE A 329 -15.59 9.11 16.30
CA ILE A 329 -14.32 9.62 15.78
C ILE A 329 -13.43 10.14 16.92
N ILE A 330 -12.15 9.78 16.89
CA ILE A 330 -11.10 10.31 17.77
C ILE A 330 -10.44 11.53 17.13
N SER A 331 -10.06 11.43 15.85
CA SER A 331 -9.44 12.52 15.09
C SER A 331 -9.76 12.41 13.61
N ILE A 332 -9.77 13.56 12.94
CA ILE A 332 -9.84 13.70 11.48
C ILE A 332 -8.67 14.59 11.09
N THR A 333 -7.79 14.11 10.22
CA THR A 333 -6.55 14.84 9.89
C THR A 333 -6.26 14.73 8.40
N SER A 334 -6.15 15.88 7.73
CA SER A 334 -5.74 15.97 6.33
C SER A 334 -4.24 16.34 6.24
N TYR A 335 -3.73 16.55 5.05
CA TYR A 335 -2.32 16.85 4.80
C TYR A 335 -2.14 17.63 3.50
N GLU A 336 -0.98 18.28 3.38
CA GLU A 336 -0.60 18.97 2.15
C GLU A 336 -0.48 17.97 0.99
N GLY A 337 -1.28 18.19 -0.05
CA GLY A 337 -1.30 17.32 -1.23
C GLY A 337 -2.42 16.29 -1.27
N ALA A 338 -3.21 16.15 -0.20
CA ALA A 338 -4.31 15.18 -0.15
C ALA A 338 -5.28 15.31 -1.33
N THR A 339 -5.45 14.22 -2.07
CA THR A 339 -6.30 14.09 -3.26
C THR A 339 -7.15 12.83 -3.22
N TYR A 340 -6.57 11.71 -2.76
CA TYR A 340 -7.23 10.43 -2.65
C TYR A 340 -6.50 9.53 -1.66
N THR A 341 -6.60 9.87 -0.38
CA THR A 341 -6.13 9.08 0.76
C THR A 341 -6.73 7.67 0.68
N HIS A 342 -5.93 6.73 0.18
CA HIS A 342 -6.43 5.50 -0.44
C HIS A 342 -6.31 4.32 0.51
N GLN A 343 -5.12 4.14 1.08
CA GLN A 343 -4.79 3.00 1.92
C GLN A 343 -3.60 3.33 2.84
N GLY A 344 -3.50 2.60 3.94
CA GLY A 344 -2.35 2.64 4.83
C GLY A 344 -2.28 1.44 5.78
N TRP A 345 -1.18 1.37 6.54
CA TRP A 345 -0.90 0.26 7.44
C TRP A 345 -0.05 0.70 8.63
N VAL A 346 -0.41 0.27 9.84
CA VAL A 346 0.42 0.47 11.03
C VAL A 346 1.74 -0.29 10.90
N LEU A 347 2.83 0.34 11.32
CA LEU A 347 4.17 -0.23 11.23
C LEU A 347 4.35 -1.47 12.11
N ASP A 348 3.72 -1.46 13.29
CA ASP A 348 3.74 -2.56 14.24
C ASP A 348 2.35 -2.70 14.89
N PRO A 349 1.63 -3.82 14.69
CA PRO A 349 0.33 -4.04 15.33
C PRO A 349 0.42 -4.15 16.87
N GLU A 350 1.59 -4.51 17.41
CA GLU A 350 1.84 -4.60 18.85
C GLU A 350 2.31 -3.27 19.47
N TRP A 351 2.77 -2.32 18.65
CA TRP A 351 3.14 -0.97 19.05
C TRP A 351 2.79 0.06 17.96
N GLN A 352 1.52 0.49 17.96
CA GLN A 352 0.90 1.26 16.88
C GLN A 352 1.25 2.76 16.96
N GLN A 353 2.53 3.08 17.00
CA GLN A 353 3.03 4.46 17.04
C GLN A 353 3.13 5.09 15.64
N TYR A 354 3.53 4.32 14.64
CA TYR A 354 3.71 4.81 13.28
C TYR A 354 2.76 4.10 12.32
N LEU A 355 2.25 4.83 11.34
CA LEU A 355 1.60 4.25 10.17
C LEU A 355 2.18 4.82 8.87
N LEU A 356 2.09 4.01 7.83
CA LEU A 356 2.35 4.40 6.44
C LEU A 356 1.02 4.59 5.72
N MET A 357 0.98 5.53 4.79
CA MET A 357 -0.24 5.88 4.06
C MET A 357 0.13 6.39 2.66
N ASP A 358 -0.63 5.99 1.67
CA ASP A 358 -0.47 6.38 0.26
C ASP A 358 -1.70 7.17 -0.23
N ASP A 359 -1.51 7.98 -1.27
CA ASP A 359 -2.55 8.77 -1.95
C ASP A 359 -2.56 8.42 -3.44
N GLU A 360 -3.66 7.86 -3.93
CA GLU A 360 -3.67 7.22 -5.26
C GLU A 360 -3.78 8.22 -6.44
N LEU A 361 -4.08 9.50 -6.17
CA LEU A 361 -4.28 10.49 -7.22
C LEU A 361 -3.21 11.58 -7.24
N ASP A 362 -2.29 11.62 -6.28
CA ASP A 362 -1.39 12.76 -6.12
C ASP A 362 -0.33 12.86 -7.24
N GLU A 363 0.13 11.73 -7.81
CA GLU A 363 0.98 11.72 -8.99
C GLU A 363 0.22 12.08 -10.26
N VAL A 364 -1.04 11.65 -10.34
CA VAL A 364 -1.88 11.74 -11.55
C VAL A 364 -2.38 13.16 -11.75
N ASP A 365 -2.82 13.77 -10.66
CA ASP A 365 -3.28 15.16 -10.63
C ASP A 365 -2.10 16.15 -10.45
N ALA A 366 -0.88 15.61 -10.32
CA ALA A 366 0.39 16.34 -10.22
C ALA A 366 0.40 17.38 -9.08
N VAL A 367 0.07 16.91 -7.86
CA VAL A 367 -0.02 17.76 -6.67
C VAL A 367 0.96 17.34 -5.58
N GLY A 368 1.17 18.23 -4.62
CA GLY A 368 1.94 17.92 -3.42
C GLY A 368 3.38 17.45 -3.70
N PRO A 369 3.94 16.62 -2.80
CA PRO A 369 5.26 16.02 -2.98
C PRO A 369 5.39 15.08 -4.19
N ALA A 370 4.26 14.57 -4.70
CA ALA A 370 4.15 13.64 -5.83
C ALA A 370 4.03 14.31 -7.20
N ALA A 371 4.00 15.65 -7.26
CA ALA A 371 3.73 16.43 -8.49
C ALA A 371 4.69 16.19 -9.68
N ASP A 372 5.84 15.55 -9.46
CA ASP A 372 6.78 15.16 -10.51
C ASP A 372 6.55 13.74 -11.07
N GLY A 373 5.53 13.05 -10.56
CA GLY A 373 5.06 11.73 -11.00
C GLY A 373 5.78 10.55 -10.34
N TYR A 374 6.48 10.77 -9.22
CA TYR A 374 7.09 9.69 -8.43
C TYR A 374 6.29 9.49 -7.14
N PRO A 375 5.98 8.23 -6.77
CA PRO A 375 5.04 7.96 -5.70
C PRO A 375 5.55 8.32 -4.32
N VAL A 376 4.63 8.61 -3.41
CA VAL A 376 4.94 9.15 -2.09
C VAL A 376 4.17 8.40 -1.00
N THR A 377 4.93 7.64 -0.20
CA THR A 377 4.41 7.06 1.03
C THR A 377 4.61 8.02 2.19
N TYR A 378 3.51 8.48 2.77
CA TYR A 378 3.47 9.40 3.90
C TYR A 378 3.71 8.64 5.23
N ILE A 379 4.51 9.23 6.13
CA ILE A 379 4.83 8.65 7.44
C ILE A 379 4.17 9.46 8.55
N TRP A 380 3.30 8.81 9.30
CA TRP A 380 2.55 9.43 10.39
C TRP A 380 2.98 8.89 11.75
N ASP A 381 3.24 9.80 12.69
CA ASP A 381 3.33 9.50 14.12
C ASP A 381 1.94 9.67 14.74
N VAL A 382 1.34 8.56 15.15
CA VAL A 382 0.05 8.45 15.84
C VAL A 382 0.24 8.06 17.31
N SER A 383 1.35 8.49 17.91
CA SER A 383 1.56 8.30 19.35
C SER A 383 0.48 8.94 20.23
N SER A 384 -0.19 9.96 19.70
CA SER A 384 -1.42 10.53 20.21
C SER A 384 -2.50 10.31 19.16
N LEU A 385 -3.48 9.42 19.43
CA LEU A 385 -4.56 9.16 18.47
C LEU A 385 -5.44 10.40 18.25
N GLU A 386 -5.48 11.32 19.23
CA GLU A 386 -6.24 12.58 19.14
C GLU A 386 -5.53 13.65 18.28
N ALA A 387 -4.24 13.47 17.96
CA ALA A 387 -3.46 14.44 17.21
C ALA A 387 -2.35 13.77 16.37
N PRO A 388 -2.73 13.01 15.33
CA PRO A 388 -1.78 12.45 14.35
C PRO A 388 -0.89 13.54 13.76
N LYS A 389 0.39 13.21 13.52
CA LYS A 389 1.34 14.14 12.89
C LYS A 389 2.03 13.48 11.72
N GLN A 390 2.08 14.17 10.59
CA GLN A 390 2.89 13.73 9.47
C GLN A 390 4.36 14.10 9.78
N THR A 391 5.19 13.08 10.01
CA THR A 391 6.59 13.28 10.44
C THR A 391 7.60 13.14 9.30
N GLY A 392 7.18 12.55 8.18
CA GLY A 392 8.03 12.34 7.03
C GLY A 392 7.30 11.81 5.82
N LEU A 393 8.09 11.44 4.82
CA LEU A 393 7.65 10.70 3.64
C LEU A 393 8.82 9.89 3.09
N TYR A 394 8.50 8.84 2.34
CA TYR A 394 9.43 8.15 1.45
C TYR A 394 8.96 8.37 0.01
N LYS A 395 9.91 8.66 -0.88
CA LYS A 395 9.63 8.92 -2.29
C LYS A 395 10.20 7.80 -3.15
N GLY A 396 9.37 7.25 -4.02
CA GLY A 396 9.73 6.19 -4.96
C GLY A 396 10.82 6.61 -5.95
N THR A 397 11.42 5.62 -6.61
CA THR A 397 12.56 5.85 -7.53
C THR A 397 12.19 5.73 -9.01
N VAL A 398 10.96 5.28 -9.30
CA VAL A 398 10.41 5.15 -10.64
C VAL A 398 9.09 5.91 -10.69
N LYS A 399 8.72 6.40 -11.87
CA LYS A 399 7.39 7.01 -12.06
C LYS A 399 6.32 5.94 -12.13
N THR A 400 5.29 6.08 -11.30
CA THR A 400 4.14 5.18 -11.18
C THR A 400 3.15 5.81 -10.20
N VAL A 401 1.93 5.29 -10.18
CA VAL A 401 0.99 5.50 -9.07
C VAL A 401 1.26 4.41 -8.02
N ASP A 402 1.38 4.79 -6.74
CA ASP A 402 1.36 3.79 -5.67
C ASP A 402 -0.06 3.32 -5.34
N HIS A 403 -0.16 2.15 -4.73
CA HIS A 403 -1.44 1.53 -4.43
C HIS A 403 -1.35 0.78 -3.11
N ASN A 404 -1.98 -0.38 -2.99
CA ASN A 404 -2.01 -1.16 -1.76
C ASN A 404 -0.63 -1.53 -1.23
N GLN A 405 -0.33 -1.16 0.02
CA GLN A 405 0.83 -1.60 0.78
C GLN A 405 0.50 -2.37 2.05
N TYR A 406 1.34 -3.36 2.39
CA TYR A 406 1.22 -4.13 3.64
C TYR A 406 2.57 -4.28 4.32
N ILE A 407 2.57 -4.24 5.64
CA ILE A 407 3.80 -4.31 6.43
C ILE A 407 3.97 -5.69 7.04
N LYS A 408 5.15 -6.27 6.86
CA LYS A 408 5.59 -7.52 7.51
C LYS A 408 7.10 -7.47 7.74
N ASP A 409 7.53 -7.82 8.95
CA ASP A 409 8.93 -7.97 9.34
C ASP A 409 9.80 -6.72 9.04
N GLY A 410 9.26 -5.53 9.26
CA GLY A 410 9.93 -4.25 9.02
C GLY A 410 10.13 -3.93 7.53
N LEU A 411 9.37 -4.58 6.65
CA LEU A 411 9.30 -4.27 5.22
C LEU A 411 7.88 -3.83 4.87
N SER A 412 7.77 -2.81 4.01
CA SER A 412 6.53 -2.50 3.29
C SER A 412 6.57 -3.17 1.93
N TYR A 413 5.56 -3.97 1.61
CA TYR A 413 5.31 -4.57 0.31
C TYR A 413 4.20 -3.80 -0.37
N GLN A 414 4.53 -3.06 -1.41
CA GLN A 414 3.61 -2.16 -2.10
C GLN A 414 3.40 -2.63 -3.54
N SER A 415 2.14 -2.78 -3.92
CA SER A 415 1.76 -2.82 -5.32
C SER A 415 1.79 -1.39 -5.86
N SER A 416 2.46 -1.18 -6.98
CA SER A 416 2.59 0.13 -7.62
C SER A 416 2.28 -0.02 -9.10
N TYR A 417 1.01 -0.29 -9.43
CA TYR A 417 0.49 -0.37 -10.81
C TYR A 417 1.50 -0.90 -11.83
N VAL A 418 1.94 -0.07 -12.80
CA VAL A 418 2.85 -0.47 -13.88
C VAL A 418 4.22 -0.90 -13.35
N ALA A 419 4.71 -0.26 -12.30
CA ALA A 419 5.99 -0.56 -11.67
C ALA A 419 6.00 -1.88 -10.86
N GLY A 420 4.89 -2.62 -10.78
CA GLY A 420 4.83 -3.97 -10.22
C GLY A 420 4.85 -4.01 -8.69
N LEU A 421 5.67 -4.91 -8.14
CA LEU A 421 5.89 -5.02 -6.69
C LEU A 421 7.13 -4.25 -6.28
N ARG A 422 6.99 -3.37 -5.28
CA ARG A 422 8.08 -2.60 -4.68
C ARG A 422 8.18 -2.96 -3.20
N VAL A 423 9.40 -3.17 -2.71
CA VAL A 423 9.65 -3.57 -1.32
C VAL A 423 10.61 -2.58 -0.66
N TYR A 424 10.14 -1.91 0.39
CA TYR A 424 10.90 -0.91 1.13
C TYR A 424 11.26 -1.42 2.52
N ASP A 425 12.52 -1.22 2.94
CA ASP A 425 12.90 -1.42 4.34
C ASP A 425 12.58 -0.16 5.14
N ILE A 426 11.62 -0.32 6.04
CA ILE A 426 11.02 0.74 6.85
C ILE A 426 11.43 0.63 8.32
N SER A 427 12.33 -0.31 8.64
CA SER A 427 12.73 -0.62 10.02
C SER A 427 13.38 0.55 10.75
N SER A 428 13.87 1.56 10.02
CA SER A 428 14.48 2.76 10.59
C SER A 428 13.49 3.85 11.02
N ILE A 429 12.20 3.71 10.70
CA ILE A 429 11.20 4.77 10.96
C ILE A 429 11.07 5.11 12.46
N PRO A 430 11.08 4.14 13.39
CA PRO A 430 11.05 4.48 14.81
C PRO A 430 12.22 5.37 15.29
N GLU A 431 13.40 5.25 14.67
CA GLU A 431 14.57 6.06 15.00
C GLU A 431 14.74 7.31 14.10
N ASP A 432 14.27 7.26 12.85
CA ASP A 432 14.29 8.33 11.85
C ASP A 432 12.90 8.46 11.19
N PRO A 433 11.93 9.09 11.89
CA PRO A 433 10.55 9.20 11.43
C PRO A 433 10.40 10.13 10.21
N THR A 434 11.50 10.74 9.75
CA THR A 434 11.50 11.54 8.52
C THR A 434 11.45 10.69 7.25
N GLY A 435 11.65 9.36 7.34
CA GLY A 435 11.70 8.45 6.19
C GLY A 435 12.99 8.51 5.39
N ARG A 436 13.92 9.41 5.73
CA ARG A 436 15.17 9.61 4.98
C ARG A 436 16.14 8.41 5.06
N SER A 437 15.87 7.44 5.92
CA SER A 437 16.66 6.22 6.08
C SER A 437 15.92 4.97 5.57
N THR A 438 14.66 5.13 5.15
CA THR A 438 13.91 4.14 4.37
C THR A 438 14.51 4.04 2.98
N CYS A 439 14.55 2.82 2.42
CA CYS A 439 15.02 2.60 1.07
C CYS A 439 14.31 1.41 0.42
N GLU A 440 14.23 1.40 -0.91
CA GLU A 440 13.84 0.21 -1.65
C GLU A 440 14.95 -0.85 -1.55
N VAL A 441 14.58 -2.05 -1.14
CA VAL A 441 15.49 -3.20 -0.98
C VAL A 441 15.27 -4.27 -2.03
N ALA A 442 14.09 -4.32 -2.63
CA ALA A 442 13.76 -5.29 -3.67
C ALA A 442 12.60 -4.79 -4.54
N TYR A 443 12.53 -5.26 -5.79
CA TYR A 443 11.36 -5.03 -6.65
C TYR A 443 11.27 -6.12 -7.73
N PHE A 444 10.06 -6.30 -8.25
CA PHE A 444 9.80 -7.09 -9.45
C PHE A 444 8.79 -6.33 -10.31
N ASP A 445 9.28 -5.80 -11.42
CA ASP A 445 8.51 -5.02 -12.38
C ASP A 445 7.77 -5.97 -13.32
N ILE A 446 6.45 -5.79 -13.45
CA ILE A 446 5.59 -6.67 -14.26
C ILE A 446 5.26 -6.07 -15.63
N HIS A 447 5.71 -4.85 -15.91
CA HIS A 447 5.36 -4.06 -17.10
C HIS A 447 6.63 -3.53 -17.82
N PRO A 448 7.44 -4.39 -18.47
CA PRO A 448 8.67 -3.96 -19.15
C PRO A 448 8.48 -2.96 -20.31
N GLU A 449 7.25 -2.70 -20.75
CA GLU A 449 6.92 -1.80 -21.85
C GLU A 449 7.24 -0.33 -21.57
N ASP A 450 7.22 0.11 -20.30
CA ASP A 450 7.44 1.50 -19.89
C ASP A 450 8.83 1.76 -19.29
N ASP A 451 9.61 0.71 -18.99
CA ASP A 451 10.97 0.72 -18.42
C ASP A 451 11.91 1.75 -19.10
N ALA A 452 11.74 1.98 -20.41
CA ALA A 452 12.59 2.86 -21.21
C ALA A 452 12.17 4.35 -21.18
N LEU A 453 11.03 4.67 -20.56
CA LEU A 453 10.52 6.04 -20.47
C LEU A 453 11.34 6.87 -19.46
N PRO A 454 11.36 8.21 -19.61
CA PRO A 454 12.04 9.09 -18.66
C PRO A 454 11.48 8.95 -17.24
N GLY A 455 12.33 8.54 -16.30
CA GLY A 455 11.91 8.23 -14.93
C GLY A 455 11.65 6.74 -14.68
N GLY A 456 11.90 5.87 -15.67
CA GLY A 456 11.85 4.41 -15.51
C GLY A 456 10.46 3.81 -15.44
N GLY A 457 9.43 4.57 -15.83
CA GLY A 457 8.04 4.13 -15.89
C GLY A 457 7.09 5.28 -16.23
N GLU A 458 5.79 5.03 -16.14
CA GLU A 458 4.75 6.03 -16.36
C GLU A 458 3.70 6.12 -15.24
N VAL A 459 3.02 7.27 -15.14
CA VAL A 459 1.92 7.47 -14.20
C VAL A 459 0.64 6.91 -14.83
N SER A 460 0.33 5.65 -14.53
CA SER A 460 -0.85 4.94 -15.04
C SER A 460 -1.42 3.97 -14.00
N MET A 461 -2.70 3.62 -14.15
CA MET A 461 -3.47 2.77 -13.23
C MET A 461 -3.81 1.39 -13.82
N TYR A 462 -2.92 0.80 -14.63
CA TYR A 462 -2.93 -0.62 -14.99
C TYR A 462 -1.70 -1.33 -14.43
N GLY A 463 -1.65 -2.67 -14.48
CA GLY A 463 -0.59 -3.45 -13.87
C GLY A 463 -0.97 -4.07 -12.52
N SER A 464 -0.06 -4.02 -11.54
CA SER A 464 -0.21 -4.65 -10.21
C SER A 464 -1.28 -3.97 -9.36
N TRP A 465 -2.42 -4.64 -9.15
CA TRP A 465 -3.48 -4.17 -8.24
C TRP A 465 -3.20 -4.53 -6.78
N SER A 466 -2.71 -5.75 -6.55
CA SER A 466 -2.54 -6.31 -5.21
C SER A 466 -1.35 -7.24 -5.14
N SER A 467 -0.71 -7.28 -3.98
CA SER A 467 0.32 -8.26 -3.65
C SER A 467 0.12 -8.80 -2.24
N TYR A 468 0.50 -10.05 -2.02
CA TYR A 468 0.42 -10.72 -0.72
C TYR A 468 1.74 -11.44 -0.41
N ALA A 469 2.41 -10.99 0.64
CA ALA A 469 3.74 -11.45 1.06
C ALA A 469 3.74 -12.16 2.43
N MET A 470 2.57 -12.44 3.02
CA MET A 470 2.50 -12.92 4.41
C MET A 470 2.71 -14.42 4.59
N PHE A 471 2.96 -15.18 3.53
CA PHE A 471 3.27 -16.61 3.57
C PHE A 471 4.53 -16.95 4.39
N GLU A 472 4.51 -18.11 5.08
CA GLU A 472 5.65 -18.62 5.86
C GLU A 472 6.78 -19.07 4.93
N SER A 473 6.45 -19.55 3.73
CA SER A 473 7.41 -19.93 2.70
C SER A 473 8.26 -18.76 2.18
N GLY A 474 7.80 -17.51 2.39
CA GLY A 474 8.38 -16.29 1.84
C GLY A 474 8.04 -16.04 0.37
N PHE A 475 7.15 -16.85 -0.22
CA PHE A 475 6.58 -16.50 -1.53
C PHE A 475 5.71 -15.26 -1.45
N ILE A 476 5.67 -14.53 -2.56
CA ILE A 476 4.88 -13.32 -2.73
C ILE A 476 4.02 -13.53 -3.98
N PHE A 477 2.71 -13.41 -3.81
CA PHE A 477 1.77 -13.43 -4.93
C PHE A 477 1.49 -12.00 -5.38
N ILE A 478 1.50 -11.74 -6.68
CA ILE A 478 1.16 -10.44 -7.27
C ILE A 478 0.02 -10.68 -8.26
N ASN A 479 -1.13 -10.04 -8.02
CA ASN A 479 -2.25 -10.06 -8.96
C ASN A 479 -2.26 -8.77 -9.79
N THR A 480 -2.35 -8.94 -11.10
CA THR A 480 -2.38 -7.81 -12.04
C THR A 480 -3.78 -7.60 -12.60
N ILE A 481 -4.05 -6.43 -13.15
CA ILE A 481 -5.32 -6.13 -13.83
C ILE A 481 -5.39 -6.93 -15.12
N GLU A 482 -4.36 -6.88 -15.96
CA GLU A 482 -4.46 -7.29 -17.36
C GLU A 482 -3.86 -8.65 -17.71
N ARG A 483 -2.88 -9.16 -16.93
CA ARG A 483 -2.08 -10.33 -17.35
C ARG A 483 -2.46 -11.61 -16.64
N GLY A 484 -2.38 -11.60 -15.31
CA GLY A 484 -2.38 -12.82 -14.49
C GLY A 484 -1.78 -12.64 -13.11
N GLY A 485 -1.65 -13.76 -12.42
CA GLY A 485 -0.95 -13.88 -11.15
C GLY A 485 0.52 -14.25 -11.34
N TYR A 486 1.42 -13.51 -10.69
CA TYR A 486 2.85 -13.83 -10.59
C TYR A 486 3.16 -14.38 -9.21
N LEU A 487 3.99 -15.42 -9.17
CA LEU A 487 4.60 -15.91 -7.94
C LEU A 487 6.08 -15.55 -7.96
N VAL A 488 6.50 -14.76 -6.98
CA VAL A 488 7.89 -14.29 -6.86
C VAL A 488 8.42 -14.56 -5.46
N LYS A 489 9.73 -14.47 -5.28
CA LYS A 489 10.36 -14.63 -3.96
C LYS A 489 11.60 -13.79 -3.84
N MET A 490 11.74 -13.10 -2.71
CA MET A 490 12.97 -12.36 -2.41
C MET A 490 14.14 -13.33 -2.23
N THR A 491 15.26 -13.05 -2.91
CA THR A 491 16.51 -13.83 -2.81
C THR A 491 17.45 -13.28 -1.74
N LYS A 492 17.33 -11.99 -1.43
CA LYS A 492 18.08 -11.33 -0.36
C LYS A 492 17.36 -10.08 0.14
N ARG A 493 17.58 -9.74 1.41
CA ARG A 493 17.27 -8.43 1.99
C ARG A 493 18.58 -7.65 2.09
N ASP A 494 18.85 -6.83 1.09
CA ASP A 494 19.98 -5.90 1.18
C ASP A 494 19.67 -4.90 2.30
N GLY A 495 20.66 -4.63 3.16
CA GLY A 495 20.50 -3.57 4.15
C GLY A 495 20.44 -2.22 3.45
N CYS A 496 19.62 -1.30 3.95
CA CYS A 496 19.65 0.06 3.42
C CYS A 496 21.07 0.62 3.46
N PRO A 497 21.52 1.28 2.37
CA PRO A 497 22.83 1.90 2.37
C PRO A 497 22.94 2.79 3.59
N LYS A 498 23.85 2.46 4.51
CA LYS A 498 24.24 3.39 5.57
C LYS A 498 24.63 4.66 4.84
N LYS A 499 23.97 5.79 5.13
CA LYS A 499 24.26 7.07 4.47
C LYS A 499 25.78 7.23 4.44
N SER A 500 26.35 7.25 3.23
CA SER A 500 27.75 7.58 3.08
C SER A 500 27.93 8.96 3.69
N CYS A 501 28.82 9.06 4.68
CA CYS A 501 29.17 10.33 5.29
C CYS A 501 29.92 11.19 4.28
N ASN A 502 29.18 11.80 3.36
CA ASN A 502 29.71 12.73 2.37
C ASN A 502 30.24 13.94 3.12
N ALA A 503 31.51 14.27 2.89
CA ALA A 503 32.19 15.39 3.53
C ALA A 503 31.65 16.73 2.98
N ASP A 504 30.42 17.07 3.38
CA ASP A 504 29.82 18.37 3.15
C ASP A 504 30.45 19.43 4.07
N ASN A 505 30.06 20.70 3.91
CA ASN A 505 30.64 21.79 4.71
C ASN A 505 30.42 21.59 6.22
N CYS A 506 29.29 20.99 6.60
CA CYS A 506 28.92 20.72 7.98
C CYS A 506 29.86 19.66 8.59
N LEU A 507 29.97 18.49 7.95
CA LEU A 507 30.85 17.41 8.40
C LEU A 507 32.32 17.82 8.35
N ARG A 508 32.74 18.60 7.33
CA ARG A 508 34.11 19.13 7.26
C ARG A 508 34.44 20.09 8.40
N ALA A 509 33.52 20.96 8.79
CA ALA A 509 33.74 21.89 9.90
C ALA A 509 33.81 21.19 11.27
N MET A 510 33.04 20.12 11.45
CA MET A 510 33.05 19.30 12.66
C MET A 510 34.24 18.31 12.72
N ARG A 511 34.85 18.01 11.57
CA ARG A 511 36.05 17.14 11.46
C ARG A 511 37.31 17.91 11.04
N ALA A 512 37.31 19.23 11.15
CA ALA A 512 38.39 20.06 10.63
C ALA A 512 39.71 19.77 11.37
N SER A 513 40.62 19.06 10.70
CA SER A 513 41.95 18.72 11.25
C SER A 513 42.89 19.92 11.33
N SER A 514 42.56 21.02 10.64
CA SER A 514 43.29 22.28 10.69
C SER A 514 43.04 23.08 11.99
N ILE A 515 42.08 22.68 12.81
CA ILE A 515 41.77 23.32 14.10
C ILE A 515 42.03 22.30 15.20
N GLU A 516 43.02 22.58 16.05
CA GLU A 516 43.40 21.70 17.15
C GLU A 516 42.21 21.43 18.08
N GLY A 517 41.97 20.16 18.41
CA GLY A 517 40.88 19.75 19.30
C GLY A 517 39.47 19.73 18.68
N ARG A 518 39.27 20.19 17.44
CA ARG A 518 37.94 20.31 16.83
C ARG A 518 37.15 19.00 16.80
N LEU A 519 37.81 17.90 16.43
CA LEU A 519 37.15 16.59 16.40
C LEU A 519 36.64 16.18 17.80
N GLY A 520 37.45 16.39 18.84
CA GLY A 520 37.08 16.07 20.22
C GLY A 520 35.94 16.96 20.74
N GLU A 521 35.99 18.25 20.43
CA GLU A 521 34.92 19.22 20.74
C GLU A 521 33.59 18.80 20.08
N SER A 522 33.63 18.46 18.79
CA SER A 522 32.46 17.99 18.05
C SER A 522 31.94 16.63 18.57
N GLN A 523 32.83 15.69 18.91
CA GLN A 523 32.45 14.41 19.52
C GLN A 523 31.73 14.60 20.87
N GLN A 524 32.26 15.47 21.73
CA GLN A 524 31.66 15.75 23.03
C GLN A 524 30.30 16.43 22.89
N PHE A 525 30.19 17.42 22.02
CA PHE A 525 28.90 18.05 21.70
C PHE A 525 27.89 17.01 21.17
N CYS A 526 28.29 16.21 20.18
CA CYS A 526 27.42 15.21 19.56
C CYS A 526 26.93 14.15 20.55
N SER A 527 27.78 13.75 21.51
CA SER A 527 27.41 12.76 22.54
C SER A 527 26.18 13.16 23.37
N GLY A 528 25.97 14.46 23.59
CA GLY A 528 24.80 14.99 24.28
C GLY A 528 23.73 15.56 23.35
N PHE A 529 24.08 15.88 22.11
CA PHE A 529 23.15 16.43 21.12
C PHE A 529 22.26 15.34 20.50
N THR A 530 22.77 14.12 20.31
CA THR A 530 22.02 13.02 19.67
C THR A 530 21.23 12.13 20.63
N GLN A 531 21.24 12.40 21.93
CA GLN A 531 20.51 11.62 22.94
C GLN A 531 18.99 11.93 23.03
N GLY A 532 18.46 12.77 22.14
CA GLY A 532 17.05 13.12 22.05
C GLY A 532 16.79 14.24 21.03
N PHE A 533 15.52 14.54 20.75
CA PHE A 533 15.15 15.61 19.84
C PHE A 533 15.46 16.98 20.45
N LYS A 534 16.33 17.77 19.81
CA LYS A 534 16.67 19.13 20.22
C LYS A 534 16.46 20.11 19.07
N ALA A 535 15.41 20.93 19.17
CA ALA A 535 15.04 21.91 18.14
C ALA A 535 15.71 23.28 18.29
N ASP A 536 16.45 23.52 19.39
CA ASP A 536 17.06 24.82 19.67
C ASP A 536 18.39 24.98 18.92
N VAL A 537 18.49 25.95 18.01
CA VAL A 537 19.74 26.23 17.28
C VAL A 537 20.80 26.87 18.20
N ASN A 538 20.40 27.50 19.31
CA ASN A 538 21.34 28.19 20.21
C ASN A 538 22.27 27.25 20.96
N ILE A 539 21.90 25.96 21.06
CA ILE A 539 22.76 24.93 21.67
C ILE A 539 23.81 24.37 20.71
N VAL A 540 23.73 24.71 19.42
CA VAL A 540 24.69 24.28 18.41
C VAL A 540 25.94 25.15 18.50
N PRO A 541 27.16 24.56 18.56
CA PRO A 541 28.39 25.32 18.54
C PRO A 541 28.46 26.25 17.32
N LYS A 542 28.93 27.48 17.54
CA LYS A 542 28.96 28.53 16.51
C LYS A 542 29.65 28.08 15.21
N TYR A 543 30.72 27.30 15.32
CA TYR A 543 31.43 26.78 14.14
C TYR A 543 30.60 25.79 13.31
N ALA A 544 29.70 25.06 13.95
CA ALA A 544 28.81 24.12 13.30
C ALA A 544 27.59 24.87 12.74
N SER A 545 26.99 25.79 13.50
CA SER A 545 25.86 26.58 12.99
C SER A 545 26.23 27.45 11.78
N GLU A 546 27.42 28.03 11.75
CA GLU A 546 27.92 28.80 10.60
C GLU A 546 28.22 27.93 9.37
N ALA A 547 28.76 26.72 9.59
CA ALA A 547 29.17 25.83 8.48
C ALA A 547 28.02 25.00 7.91
N CYS A 548 27.00 24.72 8.71
CA CYS A 548 25.87 23.88 8.33
C CYS A 548 24.74 24.67 7.65
N GLY A 549 24.77 26.01 7.60
CA GLY A 549 23.83 26.82 6.81
C GLY A 549 22.35 26.57 7.20
N ASP A 550 21.45 26.46 6.22
CA ASP A 550 20.03 26.19 6.49
C ASP A 550 19.81 24.78 7.07
N ASN A 551 18.74 24.62 7.86
CA ASN A 551 18.43 23.37 8.57
C ASN A 551 19.54 22.89 9.52
N VAL A 552 20.16 23.85 10.25
CA VAL A 552 21.28 23.63 11.18
C VAL A 552 21.10 22.38 12.03
N ILE A 553 19.95 22.21 12.70
CA ILE A 553 19.71 21.06 13.59
C ILE A 553 19.83 19.72 12.86
N ALA A 554 19.15 19.59 11.73
CA ALA A 554 19.13 18.36 10.96
C ALA A 554 20.51 18.04 10.35
N ARG A 555 21.21 19.07 9.87
CA ARG A 555 22.54 18.92 9.27
C ARG A 555 23.61 18.61 10.30
N VAL A 556 23.56 19.26 11.47
CA VAL A 556 24.44 18.99 12.59
C VAL A 556 24.18 17.59 13.16
N SER A 557 22.92 17.18 13.28
CA SER A 557 22.56 15.81 13.67
C SER A 557 23.13 14.77 12.69
N SER A 558 22.99 15.02 11.38
CA SER A 558 23.57 14.17 10.34
C SER A 558 25.10 14.14 10.39
N ALA A 559 25.75 15.28 10.64
CA ALA A 559 27.21 15.33 10.77
C ALA A 559 27.70 14.62 12.04
N CYS A 560 26.96 14.72 13.15
CA CYS A 560 27.20 13.99 14.39
C CYS A 560 27.16 12.47 14.19
N ALA A 561 26.17 11.96 13.46
CA ALA A 561 26.09 10.54 13.10
C ALA A 561 27.27 10.05 12.24
N CYS A 562 28.03 10.98 11.66
CA CYS A 562 29.15 10.74 10.78
C CYS A 562 30.53 11.02 11.40
N LEU A 563 30.58 11.42 12.67
CA LEU A 563 31.82 11.52 13.41
C LEU A 563 32.29 10.11 13.85
N PRO A 564 33.60 9.82 13.80
CA PRO A 564 34.12 8.63 14.44
C PRO A 564 33.82 8.67 15.94
N ALA A 565 33.57 7.52 16.56
CA ALA A 565 33.43 7.43 18.01
C ALA A 565 34.70 7.95 18.69
N ALA A 566 34.55 8.62 19.84
CA ALA A 566 35.70 9.02 20.65
C ALA A 566 36.48 7.77 21.06
N THR A 567 37.76 7.69 20.70
CA THR A 567 38.63 6.60 21.16
C THR A 567 38.71 6.70 22.68
N PRO A 568 38.45 5.63 23.44
CA PRO A 568 38.71 5.64 24.88
C PRO A 568 40.16 6.03 25.10
N ALA A 569 40.41 7.00 25.99
CA ALA A 569 41.78 7.32 26.39
C ALA A 569 42.43 6.04 26.95
N PRO A 570 43.70 5.75 26.61
CA PRO A 570 44.38 4.53 27.04
C PRO A 570 44.48 4.39 28.55
#